data_AF-A0A957RWQ9-F1
#
_entry.id   AF-A0A957RWQ9-F1
#
_cell.length_a   1.000
_cell.length_b   1.000
_cell.length_c   1.000
_cell.angle_alpha   90.00
_cell.angle_beta   90.00
_cell.angle_gamma   90.00
#
_symmetry.space_group_name_H-M   'P 1'
#
loop_
_entity.id
_entity.type
_entity.pdbx_description
1 polymer ?
#
loop_
_entity_poly.entity_id
_entity_poly.type
_entity_poly.pdbx_seq_one_letter_code
_entity_poly.pdbx_strand_id
1 'polypeptide(L)'
;TIVITAKLRPGLAVGDIFTNTATIGTATVEAGPRPNTSSAVVAVGDAPITGLTATNDGPTLLSTSTQLTATVATGTNPTYEWDFGDGHIGAGPSPVHLYSRPGTFTAVVTATNNTSFQVATTVVEVKSAELVLTKDVRPAIIGPGDPVTFTLTFTNAGSAVASGLRLTDTFPAGIDNVTISVNGVAVNLTGFGPTYIWDLADMAPGAVGIISLRGTVNSQTPTGTILLNSASINTTTPESDKSDNTASASAQVALTPIEDLSGAVTGYAGIVPRTGEILTFIASVQSGTAVSYSWDFGDGSVTAAGSGQSALHAYARPGIYQVTVTATNVLGSTAYTFPVMVTEDGNPAYYGFLPAIRK
;
A
#
# COMPACT_ATOMS: atom_id res chain seq x y z
N THR A 1 -79.83 -16.96 27.57
CA THR A 1 -78.63 -16.39 26.90
C THR A 1 -78.75 -16.62 25.41
N ILE A 2 -78.65 -15.57 24.61
CA ILE A 2 -78.58 -15.66 23.14
C ILE A 2 -77.11 -15.41 22.77
N VAL A 3 -76.49 -16.34 22.05
CA VAL A 3 -75.11 -16.18 21.56
C VAL A 3 -75.17 -15.95 20.06
N ILE A 4 -74.59 -14.83 19.60
CA ILE A 4 -74.46 -14.51 18.18
C ILE A 4 -72.98 -14.59 17.84
N THR A 5 -72.63 -15.45 16.90
CA THR A 5 -71.27 -15.57 16.37
C THR A 5 -71.26 -15.04 14.93
N ALA A 6 -70.37 -14.10 14.65
CA ALA A 6 -70.19 -13.54 13.32
C ALA A 6 -68.70 -13.44 13.00
N LYS A 7 -68.35 -13.60 11.72
CA LYS A 7 -67.00 -13.35 11.21
C LYS A 7 -66.97 -11.97 10.56
N LEU A 8 -65.90 -11.22 10.82
CA LEU A 8 -65.64 -9.98 10.10
C LEU A 8 -65.50 -10.25 8.60
N ARG A 9 -66.03 -9.36 7.77
CA ARG A 9 -65.92 -9.48 6.31
C ARG A 9 -64.48 -9.19 5.87
N PRO A 10 -64.00 -9.77 4.76
CA PRO A 10 -62.74 -9.35 4.15
C PRO A 10 -62.78 -7.86 3.75
N GLY A 11 -61.62 -7.21 3.71
CA GLY A 11 -61.47 -5.82 3.20
C GLY A 11 -61.76 -4.71 4.22
N LEU A 12 -61.91 -5.03 5.50
CA LEU A 12 -61.99 -4.03 6.57
C LEU A 12 -60.62 -3.42 6.86
N ALA A 13 -60.59 -2.13 7.16
CA ALA A 13 -59.38 -1.40 7.51
C ALA A 13 -59.13 -1.45 9.02
N VAL A 14 -57.86 -1.37 9.41
CA VAL A 14 -57.48 -1.18 10.82
C VAL A 14 -58.09 0.13 11.32
N GLY A 15 -58.71 0.09 12.49
CA GLY A 15 -59.47 1.20 13.07
C GLY A 15 -60.96 1.19 12.76
N ASP A 16 -61.46 0.29 11.91
CA ASP A 16 -62.90 0.12 11.71
C ASP A 16 -63.56 -0.34 13.02
N ILE A 17 -64.65 0.34 13.39
CA ILE A 17 -65.40 0.09 14.62
C ILE A 17 -66.82 -0.38 14.27
N PHE A 18 -67.22 -1.52 14.83
CA PHE A 18 -68.55 -2.08 14.68
C PHE A 18 -69.23 -2.13 16.03
N THR A 19 -70.49 -1.67 16.10
CA THR A 19 -71.30 -1.75 17.32
C THR A 19 -72.44 -2.73 17.09
N ASN A 20 -72.51 -3.77 17.91
CA ASN A 20 -73.68 -4.63 18.02
C ASN A 20 -74.56 -4.13 19.16
N THR A 21 -75.82 -3.79 18.89
CA THR A 21 -76.76 -3.33 19.91
C THR A 21 -77.95 -4.28 19.99
N ALA A 22 -78.17 -4.83 21.18
CA ALA A 22 -79.36 -5.60 21.51
C ALA A 22 -80.36 -4.71 22.24
N THR A 23 -81.62 -4.79 21.84
CA THR A 23 -82.73 -4.04 22.45
C THR A 23 -83.82 -5.02 22.84
N ILE A 24 -84.29 -4.95 24.08
CA ILE A 24 -85.48 -5.70 24.49
C ILE A 24 -86.70 -4.90 24.03
N GLY A 25 -87.49 -5.46 23.10
CA GLY A 25 -88.82 -4.97 22.79
C GLY A 25 -89.84 -5.66 23.69
N THR A 26 -90.71 -4.91 24.37
CA THR A 26 -91.84 -5.48 25.11
C THR A 26 -93.12 -5.42 24.27
N ALA A 27 -94.02 -6.41 24.47
CA ALA A 27 -95.40 -6.34 23.98
C ALA A 27 -96.33 -5.61 24.98
N THR A 28 -95.82 -5.18 26.14
CA THR A 28 -96.56 -4.43 27.19
C THR A 28 -95.63 -3.48 27.94
N VAL A 29 -96.18 -2.33 28.33
CA VAL A 29 -95.52 -1.09 28.79
C VAL A 29 -94.38 -1.33 29.80
N GLU A 30 -93.15 -0.92 29.46
CA GLU A 30 -92.04 -0.80 30.42
C GLU A 30 -92.25 0.41 31.34
N ALA A 31 -91.77 0.32 32.59
CA ALA A 31 -91.73 1.43 33.54
C ALA A 31 -90.60 2.43 33.17
N GLY A 32 -90.72 3.10 32.02
CA GLY A 32 -89.78 4.13 31.57
C GLY A 32 -89.92 4.46 30.08
N PRO A 33 -89.57 5.69 29.65
CA PRO A 33 -89.73 6.13 28.26
C PRO A 33 -88.63 5.66 27.29
N ARG A 34 -87.68 4.82 27.73
CA ARG A 34 -86.56 4.34 26.91
C ARG A 34 -86.41 2.82 27.00
N PRO A 35 -86.30 2.11 25.87
CA PRO A 35 -86.14 0.67 25.86
C PRO A 35 -84.79 0.26 26.47
N ASN A 36 -84.77 -0.88 27.15
CA ASN A 36 -83.54 -1.48 27.66
C ASN A 36 -82.62 -1.93 26.52
N THR A 37 -81.49 -1.23 26.37
CA THR A 37 -80.46 -1.51 25.35
C THR A 37 -79.14 -1.92 25.99
N SER A 38 -78.40 -2.79 25.29
CA SER A 38 -77.00 -3.11 25.60
C SER A 38 -76.20 -3.18 24.31
N SER A 39 -75.01 -2.57 24.31
CA SER A 39 -74.14 -2.52 23.15
C SER A 39 -72.78 -3.13 23.44
N ALA A 40 -72.22 -3.80 22.44
CA ALA A 40 -70.85 -4.29 22.43
C ALA A 40 -70.14 -3.75 21.18
N VAL A 41 -68.87 -3.39 21.33
CA VAL A 41 -68.05 -2.83 20.25
C VAL A 41 -66.97 -3.82 19.85
N VAL A 42 -66.72 -3.94 18.55
CA VAL A 42 -65.61 -4.71 17.97
C VAL A 42 -64.79 -3.76 17.11
N ALA A 43 -63.48 -3.68 17.38
CA ALA A 43 -62.54 -2.89 16.59
C ALA A 43 -61.61 -3.80 15.80
N VAL A 44 -61.30 -3.42 14.56
CA VAL A 44 -60.28 -4.08 13.75
C VAL A 44 -58.91 -3.56 14.16
N GLY A 45 -58.11 -4.41 14.81
CA GLY A 45 -56.76 -4.09 15.26
C GLY A 45 -55.67 -4.65 14.34
N ASP A 46 -54.44 -4.23 14.61
CA ASP A 46 -53.27 -4.76 13.90
C ASP A 46 -52.96 -6.22 14.29
N ALA A 47 -52.50 -7.01 13.32
CA ALA A 47 -51.90 -8.32 13.61
C ALA A 47 -50.44 -8.14 14.09
N PRO A 48 -49.98 -8.90 15.10
CA PRO A 48 -48.60 -8.86 15.55
C PRO A 48 -47.60 -9.14 14.41
N ILE A 49 -46.51 -8.38 14.40
CA ILE A 49 -45.40 -8.53 13.46
C ILE A 49 -44.61 -9.78 13.87
N THR A 50 -44.36 -10.70 12.95
CA THR A 50 -43.48 -11.86 13.18
C THR A 50 -42.47 -12.03 12.03
N GLY A 51 -41.29 -12.57 12.35
CA GLY A 51 -40.25 -12.90 11.37
C GLY A 51 -39.69 -11.68 10.62
N LEU A 52 -39.32 -10.62 11.34
CA LEU A 52 -38.64 -9.47 10.73
C LEU A 52 -37.21 -9.88 10.35
N THR A 53 -36.82 -9.64 9.10
CA THR A 53 -35.46 -9.84 8.60
C THR A 53 -34.92 -8.56 7.99
N ALA A 54 -33.61 -8.35 8.11
CA ALA A 54 -32.90 -7.23 7.51
C ALA A 54 -31.77 -7.74 6.59
N THR A 55 -31.70 -7.22 5.37
CA THR A 55 -30.66 -7.54 4.39
C THR A 55 -30.11 -6.27 3.76
N ASN A 56 -28.95 -6.36 3.12
CA ASN A 56 -28.37 -5.29 2.32
C ASN A 56 -27.66 -5.86 1.09
N ASP A 57 -27.33 -4.98 0.12
CA ASP A 57 -26.66 -5.32 -1.14
C ASP A 57 -25.12 -5.21 -1.09
N GLY A 58 -24.54 -5.06 0.10
CA GLY A 58 -23.10 -4.96 0.29
C GLY A 58 -22.32 -6.26 0.01
N PRO A 59 -20.98 -6.18 -0.06
CA PRO A 59 -20.16 -4.99 0.21
C PRO A 59 -20.25 -3.92 -0.89
N THR A 60 -20.30 -2.65 -0.49
CA THR A 60 -20.32 -1.49 -1.40
C THR A 60 -18.99 -0.74 -1.34
N LEU A 61 -18.67 0.04 -2.37
CA LEU A 61 -17.50 0.92 -2.35
C LEU A 61 -17.81 2.22 -1.64
N LEU A 62 -16.81 2.85 -1.03
CA LEU A 62 -16.91 4.20 -0.51
C LEU A 62 -17.47 5.14 -1.59
N SER A 63 -18.36 6.05 -1.20
CA SER A 63 -19.09 6.95 -2.11
C SER A 63 -20.10 6.27 -3.04
N THR A 64 -20.43 4.98 -2.83
CA THR A 64 -21.56 4.31 -3.48
C THR A 64 -22.69 4.04 -2.49
N SER A 65 -23.93 4.12 -2.96
CA SER A 65 -25.10 3.92 -2.10
C SER A 65 -25.31 2.43 -1.78
N THR A 66 -25.66 2.12 -0.54
CA THR A 66 -26.08 0.79 -0.10
C THR A 66 -27.60 0.75 0.02
N GLN A 67 -28.23 -0.26 -0.58
CA GLN A 67 -29.66 -0.53 -0.41
C GLN A 67 -29.86 -1.49 0.77
N LEU A 68 -30.72 -1.10 1.70
CA LEU A 68 -31.16 -1.96 2.81
C LEU A 68 -32.59 -2.42 2.56
N THR A 69 -32.96 -3.59 3.07
CA THR A 69 -34.31 -4.14 2.92
C THR A 69 -34.77 -4.82 4.21
N ALA A 70 -35.98 -4.46 4.65
CA ALA A 70 -36.70 -5.11 5.73
C ALA A 70 -37.87 -5.93 5.16
N THR A 71 -38.07 -7.13 5.69
CA THR A 71 -39.20 -7.99 5.33
C THR A 71 -39.80 -8.60 6.57
N VAL A 72 -41.13 -8.63 6.66
CA VAL A 72 -41.87 -9.27 7.75
C VAL A 72 -42.57 -10.50 7.21
N ALA A 73 -42.57 -11.61 7.96
CA ALA A 73 -43.27 -12.83 7.56
C ALA A 73 -44.79 -12.67 7.72
N THR A 74 -45.21 -12.06 8.83
CA THR A 74 -46.62 -11.72 9.10
C THR A 74 -46.72 -10.39 9.85
N GLY A 75 -47.91 -9.80 9.86
CA GLY A 75 -48.21 -8.54 10.55
C GLY A 75 -48.96 -7.59 9.62
N THR A 76 -49.65 -6.61 10.18
CA THR A 76 -50.33 -5.55 9.41
C THR A 76 -49.71 -4.20 9.69
N ASN A 77 -49.70 -3.34 8.66
CA ASN A 77 -49.33 -1.93 8.73
C ASN A 77 -47.99 -1.64 9.46
N PRO A 78 -46.90 -2.38 9.19
CA PRO A 78 -45.62 -2.07 9.82
C PRO A 78 -45.08 -0.72 9.32
N THR A 79 -44.66 0.11 10.26
CA THR A 79 -43.73 1.23 10.00
C THR A 79 -42.32 0.77 10.30
N TYR A 80 -41.34 1.33 9.59
CA TYR A 80 -39.94 0.93 9.71
C TYR A 80 -39.08 2.15 10.03
N GLU A 81 -38.24 2.01 11.05
CA GLU A 81 -37.20 2.95 11.42
C GLU A 81 -35.85 2.24 11.37
N TRP A 82 -34.88 2.87 10.72
CA TRP A 82 -33.53 2.36 10.57
C TRP A 82 -32.55 3.24 11.33
N ASP A 83 -31.61 2.60 12.03
CA ASP A 83 -30.33 3.18 12.40
C ASP A 83 -29.28 2.51 11.50
N PHE A 84 -28.58 3.28 10.67
CA PHE A 84 -27.59 2.74 9.74
C PHE A 84 -26.27 2.33 10.43
N GLY A 85 -26.11 2.63 11.72
CA GLY A 85 -24.91 2.30 12.49
C GLY A 85 -23.76 3.30 12.32
N ASP A 86 -23.98 4.40 11.59
CA ASP A 86 -23.04 5.51 11.40
C ASP A 86 -23.53 6.83 12.02
N GLY A 87 -24.60 6.76 12.82
CA GLY A 87 -25.26 7.92 13.44
C GLY A 87 -26.37 8.55 12.60
N HIS A 88 -26.63 8.04 11.39
CA HIS A 88 -27.77 8.46 10.58
C HIS A 88 -28.93 7.47 10.69
N ILE A 89 -30.15 8.01 10.57
CA ILE A 89 -31.39 7.25 10.60
C ILE A 89 -32.11 7.27 9.25
N GLY A 90 -32.97 6.29 9.02
CA GLY A 90 -33.80 6.17 7.83
C GLY A 90 -35.19 5.61 8.12
N ALA A 91 -36.05 5.58 7.12
CA ALA A 91 -37.41 5.06 7.26
C ALA A 91 -37.86 4.28 6.03
N GLY A 92 -38.88 3.46 6.23
CA GLY A 92 -39.48 2.64 5.17
C GLY A 92 -38.82 1.26 5.00
N PRO A 93 -39.44 0.38 4.20
CA PRO A 93 -39.00 -1.00 4.07
C PRO A 93 -37.71 -1.17 3.26
N SER A 94 -37.36 -0.20 2.41
CA SER A 94 -36.19 -0.30 1.52
C SER A 94 -35.46 1.05 1.36
N PRO A 95 -34.85 1.60 2.43
CA PRO A 95 -34.08 2.83 2.31
C PRO A 95 -32.77 2.60 1.57
N VAL A 96 -32.22 3.68 1.03
CA VAL A 96 -30.88 3.74 0.44
C VAL A 96 -30.04 4.70 1.27
N HIS A 97 -28.82 4.29 1.64
CA HIS A 97 -27.93 5.10 2.47
C HIS A 97 -26.52 5.20 1.86
N LEU A 98 -25.85 6.33 2.08
CA LEU A 98 -24.50 6.60 1.62
C LEU A 98 -23.57 6.75 2.83
N TYR A 99 -22.68 5.79 3.02
CA TYR A 99 -21.69 5.83 4.09
C TYR A 99 -20.52 6.73 3.71
N SER A 100 -20.17 7.64 4.61
CA SER A 100 -19.10 8.63 4.41
C SER A 100 -17.69 8.10 4.68
N ARG A 101 -17.57 6.90 5.28
CA ARG A 101 -16.31 6.28 5.65
C ARG A 101 -16.33 4.78 5.32
N PRO A 102 -15.18 4.20 4.93
CA PRO A 102 -15.06 2.75 4.83
C PRO A 102 -15.15 2.11 6.22
N GLY A 103 -15.59 0.86 6.28
CA GLY A 103 -15.71 0.10 7.52
C GLY A 103 -16.88 -0.87 7.54
N THR A 104 -17.16 -1.39 8.73
CA THR A 104 -18.28 -2.30 8.98
C THR A 104 -19.28 -1.58 9.87
N PHE A 105 -20.53 -1.50 9.42
CA PHE A 105 -21.62 -0.85 10.12
C PHE A 105 -22.70 -1.89 10.44
N THR A 106 -23.21 -1.87 11.66
CA THR A 106 -24.35 -2.71 12.04
C THR A 106 -25.61 -1.88 11.90
N ALA A 107 -26.34 -2.08 10.80
CA ALA A 107 -27.62 -1.42 10.59
C ALA A 107 -28.72 -2.18 11.36
N VAL A 108 -29.57 -1.43 12.04
CA VAL A 108 -30.66 -1.94 12.87
C VAL A 108 -31.97 -1.41 12.30
N VAL A 109 -32.94 -2.30 12.08
CA VAL A 109 -34.32 -1.92 11.74
C VAL A 109 -35.27 -2.30 12.85
N THR A 110 -36.12 -1.36 13.23
CA THR A 110 -37.27 -1.60 14.09
C THR A 110 -38.53 -1.51 13.24
N ALA A 111 -39.29 -2.61 13.16
CA ALA A 111 -40.62 -2.62 12.56
C ALA A 111 -41.67 -2.55 13.67
N THR A 112 -42.57 -1.58 13.61
CA THR A 112 -43.57 -1.31 14.66
C THR A 112 -44.97 -1.19 14.06
N ASN A 113 -45.98 -1.68 14.78
CA ASN A 113 -47.38 -1.36 14.56
C ASN A 113 -48.09 -1.11 15.90
N ASN A 114 -49.41 -0.94 15.92
CA ASN A 114 -50.11 -0.60 17.16
C ASN A 114 -50.17 -1.73 18.20
N THR A 115 -49.73 -2.95 17.85
CA THR A 115 -49.82 -4.14 18.70
C THR A 115 -48.46 -4.69 19.12
N SER A 116 -47.42 -4.50 18.31
CA SER A 116 -46.12 -5.13 18.51
C SER A 116 -45.01 -4.37 17.80
N PHE A 117 -43.77 -4.66 18.20
CA PHE A 117 -42.58 -4.29 17.45
C PHE A 117 -41.63 -5.48 17.35
N GLN A 118 -40.77 -5.47 16.33
CA GLN A 118 -39.64 -6.37 16.21
C GLN A 118 -38.40 -5.61 15.78
N VAL A 119 -37.23 -6.17 16.09
CA VAL A 119 -35.93 -5.62 15.73
C VAL A 119 -35.14 -6.66 14.95
N ALA A 120 -34.49 -6.25 13.88
CA ALA A 120 -33.54 -7.08 13.13
C ALA A 120 -32.30 -6.25 12.77
N THR A 121 -31.20 -6.93 12.48
CA THR A 121 -29.91 -6.30 12.15
C THR A 121 -29.33 -6.86 10.88
N THR A 122 -28.58 -6.05 10.15
CA THR A 122 -27.77 -6.49 9.01
C THR A 122 -26.40 -5.81 9.06
N VAL A 123 -25.36 -6.53 8.66
CA VAL A 123 -23.99 -6.00 8.64
C VAL A 123 -23.71 -5.43 7.24
N VAL A 124 -23.41 -4.15 7.18
CA VAL A 124 -23.00 -3.46 5.97
C VAL A 124 -21.49 -3.31 5.96
N GLU A 125 -20.85 -3.74 4.87
CA GLU A 125 -19.41 -3.60 4.66
C GLU A 125 -19.16 -2.58 3.55
N VAL A 126 -18.45 -1.50 3.87
CA VAL A 126 -18.07 -0.43 2.95
C VAL A 126 -16.56 -0.48 2.73
N LYS A 127 -16.14 -0.73 1.49
CA LYS A 127 -14.73 -0.93 1.13
C LYS A 127 -14.17 0.29 0.40
N SER A 128 -12.89 0.58 0.61
CA SER A 128 -12.15 1.60 -0.14
C SER A 128 -10.76 1.11 -0.47
N ALA A 129 -10.16 1.69 -1.51
CA ALA A 129 -8.71 1.65 -1.63
C ALA A 129 -8.10 2.60 -0.57
N GLU A 130 -6.85 2.35 -0.22
CA GLU A 130 -6.03 3.25 0.58
C GLU A 130 -4.60 3.05 0.09
N LEU A 131 -4.04 4.05 -0.59
CA LEU A 131 -2.74 3.96 -1.22
C LEU A 131 -1.70 4.71 -0.39
N VAL A 132 -0.63 4.01 -0.06
CA VAL A 132 0.50 4.59 0.69
C VAL A 132 1.70 4.64 -0.23
N LEU A 133 2.28 5.81 -0.45
CA LEU A 133 3.51 6.00 -1.19
C LEU A 133 4.64 6.44 -0.26
N THR A 134 5.77 5.75 -0.31
CA THR A 134 7.01 6.17 0.36
C THR A 134 8.15 6.24 -0.64
N LYS A 135 9.11 7.09 -0.34
CA LYS A 135 10.26 7.33 -1.20
C LYS A 135 11.52 7.50 -0.37
N ASP A 136 12.57 6.81 -0.77
CA ASP A 136 13.89 6.91 -0.16
C ASP A 136 14.95 7.19 -1.23
N VAL A 137 16.09 7.73 -0.81
CA VAL A 137 17.25 7.98 -1.67
C VAL A 137 18.53 7.51 -1.01
N ARG A 138 19.36 6.80 -1.77
CA ARG A 138 20.66 6.34 -1.31
C ARG A 138 21.74 6.53 -2.38
N PRO A 139 22.91 7.07 -2.01
CA PRO A 139 23.21 7.74 -0.74
C PRO A 139 22.54 9.12 -0.62
N ALA A 140 22.40 9.65 0.61
CA ALA A 140 21.81 10.98 0.86
C ALA A 140 22.79 12.14 0.60
N ILE A 141 24.09 11.87 0.70
CA ILE A 141 25.18 12.76 0.29
C ILE A 141 25.91 12.07 -0.87
N ILE A 142 26.08 12.79 -1.99
CA ILE A 142 26.54 12.22 -3.25
C ILE A 142 27.49 13.18 -3.96
N GLY A 143 28.54 12.68 -4.60
CA GLY A 143 29.45 13.50 -5.41
C GLY A 143 28.99 13.65 -6.86
N PRO A 144 29.49 14.67 -7.58
CA PRO A 144 29.38 14.71 -9.03
C PRO A 144 30.02 13.47 -9.66
N GLY A 145 29.31 12.79 -10.56
CA GLY A 145 29.75 11.54 -11.19
C GLY A 145 29.43 10.26 -10.40
N ASP A 146 28.97 10.36 -9.15
CA ASP A 146 28.63 9.19 -8.34
C ASP A 146 27.22 8.66 -8.68
N PRO A 147 26.95 7.36 -8.50
CA PRO A 147 25.62 6.78 -8.71
C PRO A 147 24.66 7.06 -7.55
N VAL A 148 23.42 7.40 -7.87
CA VAL A 148 22.33 7.61 -6.91
C VAL A 148 21.13 6.73 -7.24
N THR A 149 20.47 6.20 -6.21
CA THR A 149 19.27 5.37 -6.35
C THR A 149 18.12 5.96 -5.56
N PHE A 150 16.99 6.21 -6.23
CA PHE A 150 15.71 6.52 -5.60
C PHE A 150 14.84 5.26 -5.58
N THR A 151 14.27 4.93 -4.44
CA THR A 151 13.37 3.78 -4.30
C THR A 151 11.98 4.27 -3.91
N LEU A 152 10.99 3.97 -4.75
CA LEU A 152 9.57 4.15 -4.50
C LEU A 152 9.01 2.84 -3.96
N THR A 153 8.27 2.90 -2.86
CA THR A 153 7.47 1.76 -2.38
C THR A 153 6.03 2.22 -2.27
N PHE A 154 5.12 1.51 -2.93
CA PHE A 154 3.69 1.80 -2.92
C PHE A 154 2.89 0.58 -2.47
N THR A 155 1.85 0.81 -1.67
CA THR A 155 1.04 -0.24 -1.04
C THR A 155 -0.44 0.10 -1.15
N ASN A 156 -1.31 -0.89 -1.35
CA ASN A 156 -2.75 -0.73 -1.11
C ASN A 156 -3.07 -1.23 0.31
N ALA A 157 -3.13 -0.34 1.29
CA ALA A 157 -3.53 -0.64 2.67
C ALA A 157 -5.05 -0.76 2.85
N GLY A 158 -5.83 -0.50 1.79
CA GLY A 158 -7.29 -0.48 1.82
C GLY A 158 -7.91 -1.89 1.76
N SER A 159 -9.23 -1.94 1.89
CA SER A 159 -10.01 -3.18 1.84
C SER A 159 -10.61 -3.49 0.47
N ALA A 160 -10.57 -2.54 -0.46
CA ALA A 160 -10.97 -2.74 -1.86
C ALA A 160 -9.74 -2.95 -2.76
N VAL A 161 -9.97 -3.57 -3.92
CA VAL A 161 -8.99 -3.57 -5.02
C VAL A 161 -8.82 -2.15 -5.54
N ALA A 162 -7.59 -1.65 -5.59
CA ALA A 162 -7.26 -0.38 -6.21
C ALA A 162 -7.04 -0.60 -7.72
N SER A 163 -7.86 0.04 -8.54
CA SER A 163 -7.83 -0.09 -10.01
C SER A 163 -7.57 1.27 -10.67
N GLY A 164 -7.24 1.26 -11.96
CA GLY A 164 -6.94 2.49 -12.70
C GLY A 164 -5.75 3.25 -12.09
N LEU A 165 -4.76 2.51 -11.62
CA LEU A 165 -3.62 3.02 -10.88
C LEU A 165 -2.63 3.71 -11.80
N ARG A 166 -2.21 4.92 -11.41
CA ARG A 166 -1.18 5.68 -12.14
C ARG A 166 -0.19 6.32 -11.17
N LEU A 167 1.08 5.99 -11.34
CA LEU A 167 2.18 6.58 -10.60
C LEU A 167 2.93 7.58 -11.50
N THR A 168 3.30 8.72 -10.94
CA THR A 168 4.14 9.73 -11.59
C THR A 168 5.33 10.05 -10.69
N ASP A 169 6.52 10.19 -11.27
CA ASP A 169 7.75 10.55 -10.54
C ASP A 169 8.50 11.61 -11.35
N THR A 170 8.67 12.79 -10.76
CA THR A 170 9.44 13.88 -11.35
C THR A 170 10.88 13.82 -10.87
N PHE A 171 11.74 13.30 -11.74
CA PHE A 171 13.17 13.13 -11.52
C PHE A 171 13.92 14.47 -11.65
N PRO A 172 14.86 14.77 -10.73
CA PRO A 172 15.59 16.03 -10.76
C PRO A 172 16.50 16.12 -11.98
N ALA A 173 16.69 17.34 -12.49
CA ALA A 173 17.72 17.63 -13.46
C ALA A 173 19.12 17.38 -12.86
N GLY A 174 20.09 17.01 -13.70
CA GLY A 174 21.47 16.72 -13.27
C GLY A 174 21.73 15.26 -12.89
N ILE A 175 20.84 14.34 -13.28
CA ILE A 175 21.11 12.90 -13.21
C ILE A 175 20.98 12.30 -14.61
N ASP A 176 22.02 11.60 -15.04
CA ASP A 176 22.14 10.94 -16.34
C ASP A 176 22.01 9.41 -16.20
N ASN A 177 21.80 8.71 -17.33
CA ASN A 177 21.82 7.24 -17.42
C ASN A 177 20.87 6.53 -16.44
N VAL A 178 19.64 7.03 -16.30
CA VAL A 178 18.64 6.43 -15.42
C VAL A 178 18.24 5.04 -15.91
N THR A 179 18.36 4.07 -15.02
CA THR A 179 17.91 2.69 -15.17
C THR A 179 16.80 2.42 -14.17
N ILE A 180 15.81 1.62 -14.58
CA ILE A 180 14.63 1.33 -13.78
C ILE A 180 14.60 -0.17 -13.50
N SER A 181 14.37 -0.52 -12.24
CA SER A 181 14.09 -1.89 -11.81
C SER A 181 12.76 -1.91 -11.07
N VAL A 182 11.99 -2.98 -11.26
CA VAL A 182 10.62 -3.12 -10.74
C VAL A 182 10.49 -4.45 -10.02
N ASN A 183 9.78 -4.47 -8.90
CA ASN A 183 9.52 -5.67 -8.12
C ASN A 183 8.10 -5.61 -7.52
N GLY A 184 7.41 -6.75 -7.46
CA GLY A 184 6.05 -6.85 -6.97
C GLY A 184 5.01 -6.62 -8.07
N VAL A 185 4.20 -5.58 -7.91
CA VAL A 185 3.10 -5.23 -8.84
C VAL A 185 3.62 -4.98 -10.25
N ALA A 186 2.92 -5.52 -11.25
CA ALA A 186 3.26 -5.31 -12.65
C ALA A 186 3.04 -3.83 -13.03
N VAL A 187 4.00 -3.26 -13.75
CA VAL A 187 3.97 -1.85 -14.16
C VAL A 187 4.23 -1.74 -15.65
N ASN A 188 3.58 -0.77 -16.30
CA ASN A 188 3.85 -0.39 -17.67
C ASN A 188 4.32 1.06 -17.70
N LEU A 189 5.55 1.29 -18.17
CA LEU A 189 6.12 2.62 -18.30
C LEU A 189 5.59 3.29 -19.57
N THR A 190 4.76 4.31 -19.41
CA THR A 190 4.06 4.99 -20.51
C THR A 190 4.56 6.42 -20.77
N GLY A 191 5.31 7.01 -19.85
CA GLY A 191 5.95 8.32 -20.01
C GLY A 191 7.43 8.29 -19.65
N PHE A 192 8.26 8.92 -20.49
CA PHE A 192 9.71 9.03 -20.33
C PHE A 192 10.16 10.49 -20.29
N GLY A 193 11.22 10.79 -19.55
CA GLY A 193 11.76 12.15 -19.43
C GLY A 193 11.81 12.59 -17.96
N PRO A 194 11.87 13.89 -17.64
CA PRO A 194 12.03 14.31 -16.26
C PRO A 194 10.80 13.93 -15.42
N THR A 195 9.69 13.53 -16.03
CA THR A 195 8.58 12.89 -15.35
C THR A 195 8.33 11.52 -15.96
N TYR A 196 8.57 10.48 -15.16
CA TYR A 196 8.23 9.11 -15.48
C TYR A 196 6.78 8.84 -15.09
N ILE A 197 6.07 8.11 -15.93
CA ILE A 197 4.66 7.78 -15.71
C ILE A 197 4.49 6.27 -15.88
N TRP A 198 3.92 5.63 -14.86
CA TRP A 198 3.61 4.21 -14.87
C TRP A 198 2.11 3.99 -14.71
N ASP A 199 1.54 3.19 -15.61
CA ASP A 199 0.24 2.58 -15.41
C ASP A 199 0.46 1.24 -14.69
N LEU A 200 -0.16 1.06 -13.53
CA LEU A 200 0.03 -0.11 -12.67
C LEU A 200 -1.14 -1.09 -12.85
N ALA A 201 -0.87 -2.38 -12.72
CA ALA A 201 -1.93 -3.38 -12.62
C ALA A 201 -2.73 -3.20 -11.32
N ASP A 202 -3.97 -3.69 -11.32
CA ASP A 202 -4.85 -3.66 -10.16
C ASP A 202 -4.17 -4.25 -8.90
N MET A 203 -4.26 -3.53 -7.80
CA MET A 203 -3.65 -3.92 -6.53
C MET A 203 -4.71 -4.44 -5.55
N ALA A 204 -4.62 -5.72 -5.21
CA ALA A 204 -5.41 -6.29 -4.12
C ALA A 204 -5.07 -5.64 -2.75
N PRO A 205 -5.96 -5.71 -1.76
CA PRO A 205 -5.65 -5.36 -0.37
C PRO A 205 -4.34 -5.98 0.11
N GLY A 206 -3.45 -5.15 0.66
CA GLY A 206 -2.13 -5.54 1.17
C GLY A 206 -1.04 -5.74 0.10
N ALA A 207 -1.34 -5.56 -1.19
CA ALA A 207 -0.34 -5.69 -2.25
C ALA A 207 0.70 -4.55 -2.17
N VAL A 208 1.96 -4.88 -2.45
CA VAL A 208 3.10 -3.96 -2.42
C VAL A 208 3.85 -4.00 -3.76
N GLY A 209 4.25 -2.84 -4.26
CA GLY A 209 5.14 -2.70 -5.40
C GLY A 209 6.31 -1.78 -5.08
N ILE A 210 7.44 -2.05 -5.74
CA ILE A 210 8.69 -1.30 -5.59
C ILE A 210 9.21 -0.91 -6.97
N ILE A 211 9.56 0.37 -7.13
CA ILE A 211 10.26 0.88 -8.32
C ILE A 211 11.57 1.53 -7.85
N SER A 212 12.70 1.02 -8.34
CA SER A 212 14.03 1.59 -8.10
C SER A 212 14.53 2.30 -9.35
N LEU A 213 14.82 3.59 -9.23
CA LEU A 213 15.43 4.42 -10.27
C LEU A 213 16.89 4.69 -9.90
N ARG A 214 17.81 4.11 -10.65
CA ARG A 214 19.26 4.30 -10.45
C ARG A 214 19.84 5.12 -11.60
N GLY A 215 20.49 6.23 -11.30
CA GLY A 215 21.20 7.05 -12.27
C GLY A 215 22.56 7.51 -11.75
N THR A 216 23.25 8.34 -12.53
CA THR A 216 24.55 8.92 -12.19
C THR A 216 24.44 10.43 -12.12
N VAL A 217 24.87 11.04 -11.03
CA VAL A 217 24.89 12.51 -10.90
C VAL A 217 25.82 13.09 -11.96
N ASN A 218 25.37 14.11 -12.70
CA ASN A 218 26.18 14.74 -13.73
C ASN A 218 27.46 15.32 -13.11
N SER A 219 28.62 15.08 -13.73
CA SER A 219 29.93 15.46 -13.21
C SER A 219 30.13 16.98 -13.09
N GLN A 220 29.29 17.79 -13.74
CA GLN A 220 29.30 19.25 -13.67
C GLN A 220 28.30 19.81 -12.65
N THR A 221 27.56 18.95 -11.94
CA THR A 221 26.58 19.40 -10.95
C THR A 221 27.27 20.11 -9.80
N PRO A 222 26.93 21.37 -9.48
CA PRO A 222 27.58 22.11 -8.41
C PRO A 222 27.37 21.47 -7.03
N THR A 223 28.39 21.55 -6.19
CA THR A 223 28.31 21.24 -4.76
C THR A 223 27.27 22.15 -4.10
N GLY A 224 26.42 21.60 -3.23
CA GLY A 224 25.30 22.29 -2.59
C GLY A 224 23.97 22.14 -3.33
N THR A 225 23.96 21.63 -4.56
CA THR A 225 22.70 21.32 -5.28
C THR A 225 21.90 20.27 -4.52
N ILE A 226 20.58 20.51 -4.39
CA ILE A 226 19.63 19.55 -3.84
C ILE A 226 18.93 18.83 -4.99
N LEU A 227 19.15 17.52 -5.07
CA LEU A 227 18.48 16.62 -6.02
C LEU A 227 17.17 16.16 -5.40
N LEU A 228 16.11 16.96 -5.55
CA LEU A 228 14.77 16.63 -5.08
C LEU A 228 14.03 15.77 -6.11
N ASN A 229 13.64 14.56 -5.72
CA ASN A 229 12.72 13.74 -6.49
C ASN A 229 11.37 13.66 -5.76
N SER A 230 10.29 13.94 -6.49
CA SER A 230 8.91 13.89 -5.98
C SER A 230 8.06 12.96 -6.82
N ALA A 231 7.25 12.13 -6.16
CA ALA A 231 6.34 11.21 -6.82
C ALA A 231 4.93 11.29 -6.24
N SER A 232 3.95 10.88 -7.04
CA SER A 232 2.56 10.73 -6.64
C SER A 232 1.94 9.48 -7.25
N ILE A 233 0.97 8.88 -6.55
CA ILE A 233 0.16 7.77 -7.04
C ILE A 233 -1.31 8.15 -6.95
N ASN A 234 -2.13 7.65 -7.88
CA ASN A 234 -3.57 7.82 -7.86
C ASN A 234 -4.28 6.53 -8.31
N THR A 235 -5.56 6.42 -7.97
CA THR A 235 -6.47 5.34 -8.36
C THR A 235 -7.84 5.93 -8.71
N THR A 236 -8.62 5.21 -9.51
CA THR A 236 -10.04 5.51 -9.72
C THR A 236 -10.94 4.88 -8.66
N THR A 237 -10.44 3.89 -7.91
CA THR A 237 -11.15 3.32 -6.76
C THR A 237 -11.26 4.39 -5.67
N PRO A 238 -12.45 4.64 -5.09
CA PRO A 238 -12.61 5.61 -4.02
C PRO A 238 -11.71 5.34 -2.81
N GLU A 239 -11.23 6.43 -2.23
CA GLU A 239 -10.24 6.46 -1.16
C GLU A 239 -10.55 7.62 -0.21
N SER A 240 -10.45 7.38 1.09
CA SER A 240 -10.80 8.33 2.15
C SER A 240 -9.69 9.32 2.50
N ASP A 241 -8.43 8.89 2.47
CA ASP A 241 -7.28 9.75 2.73
C ASP A 241 -6.36 9.74 1.50
N LYS A 242 -5.90 10.92 1.06
CA LYS A 242 -4.97 11.03 -0.08
C LYS A 242 -3.68 11.73 0.31
N SER A 243 -3.45 11.95 1.60
CA SER A 243 -2.33 12.74 2.09
C SER A 243 -0.98 12.00 1.95
N ASP A 244 -1.01 10.67 1.92
CA ASP A 244 0.11 9.75 1.74
C ASP A 244 0.26 9.21 0.31
N ASN A 245 -0.52 9.74 -0.63
CA ASN A 245 -0.38 9.48 -2.07
C ASN A 245 0.76 10.23 -2.73
N THR A 246 1.55 10.98 -1.97
CA THR A 246 2.71 11.72 -2.46
C THR A 246 3.92 11.47 -1.58
N ALA A 247 5.10 11.38 -2.18
CA ALA A 247 6.33 11.21 -1.45
C ALA A 247 7.49 11.90 -2.15
N SER A 248 8.41 12.47 -1.36
CA SER A 248 9.61 13.12 -1.87
C SER A 248 10.84 12.65 -1.11
N ALA A 249 11.96 12.57 -1.80
CA ALA A 249 13.26 12.31 -1.22
C ALA A 249 14.31 13.21 -1.87
N SER A 250 15.31 13.64 -1.10
CA SER A 250 16.36 14.52 -1.58
C SER A 250 17.74 14.01 -1.22
N ALA A 251 18.67 14.14 -2.17
CA ALA A 251 20.10 13.98 -1.92
C ALA A 251 20.78 15.33 -2.11
N GLN A 252 21.81 15.61 -1.30
CA GLN A 252 22.64 16.79 -1.46
C GLN A 252 23.93 16.43 -2.18
N VAL A 253 24.25 17.19 -3.22
CA VAL A 253 25.53 17.09 -3.90
C VAL A 253 26.60 17.68 -2.99
N ALA A 254 27.52 16.87 -2.49
CA ALA A 254 28.61 17.33 -1.65
C ALA A 254 29.88 16.53 -1.90
N LEU A 255 31.03 17.16 -1.65
CA LEU A 255 32.32 16.48 -1.64
C LEU A 255 32.66 16.10 -0.21
N THR A 256 33.04 14.84 0.01
CA THR A 256 33.43 14.27 1.29
C THR A 256 34.85 13.68 1.22
N PRO A 257 35.66 13.80 2.28
CA PRO A 257 36.99 13.19 2.34
C PRO A 257 36.92 11.67 2.17
N ILE A 258 38.00 11.10 1.63
CA ILE A 258 38.13 9.65 1.49
C ILE A 258 38.59 9.08 2.83
N GLU A 259 37.84 8.12 3.38
CA GLU A 259 38.16 7.45 4.64
C GLU A 259 38.18 5.93 4.45
N ASP A 260 39.06 5.27 5.19
CA ASP A 260 39.23 3.81 5.26
C ASP A 260 39.29 3.12 3.88
N LEU A 261 40.24 3.53 3.04
CA LEU A 261 40.54 2.81 1.79
C LEU A 261 41.13 1.43 2.10
N SER A 262 40.55 0.40 1.50
CA SER A 262 41.10 -0.96 1.49
C SER A 262 41.13 -1.54 0.08
N GLY A 263 42.03 -2.49 -0.16
CA GLY A 263 42.15 -3.24 -1.40
C GLY A 263 42.21 -4.74 -1.14
N ALA A 264 41.69 -5.53 -2.08
CA ALA A 264 41.68 -6.99 -2.02
C ALA A 264 41.68 -7.62 -3.41
N VAL A 265 41.91 -8.94 -3.47
CA VAL A 265 41.70 -9.78 -4.64
C VAL A 265 40.41 -10.59 -4.46
N THR A 266 39.47 -10.49 -5.39
CA THR A 266 38.20 -11.24 -5.34
C THR A 266 38.43 -12.69 -5.74
N GLY A 267 37.74 -13.63 -5.07
CA GLY A 267 37.84 -15.06 -5.36
C GLY A 267 39.09 -15.75 -4.77
N TYR A 268 39.91 -15.01 -4.03
CA TYR A 268 41.11 -15.51 -3.37
C TYR A 268 40.76 -16.01 -1.95
N ALA A 269 40.47 -17.31 -1.81
CA ALA A 269 40.19 -17.95 -0.51
C ALA A 269 41.30 -18.93 -0.11
N GLY A 270 42.56 -18.48 -0.11
CA GLY A 270 43.71 -19.27 0.37
C GLY A 270 44.40 -20.16 -0.67
N ILE A 271 44.09 -20.00 -1.96
CA ILE A 271 44.86 -20.61 -3.07
C ILE A 271 45.87 -19.59 -3.57
N VAL A 272 47.11 -20.01 -3.85
CA VAL A 272 48.12 -19.14 -4.44
C VAL A 272 47.94 -19.12 -5.97
N PRO A 273 47.82 -17.95 -6.60
CA PRO A 273 47.58 -17.83 -8.02
C PRO A 273 48.80 -18.23 -8.82
N ARG A 274 48.53 -18.71 -10.04
CA ARG A 274 49.55 -19.10 -11.00
C ARG A 274 49.99 -17.92 -11.86
N THR A 275 51.22 -17.96 -12.33
CA THR A 275 51.68 -17.05 -13.38
C THR A 275 50.73 -17.10 -14.58
N GLY A 276 50.33 -15.94 -15.08
CA GLY A 276 49.39 -15.79 -16.21
C GLY A 276 47.91 -15.88 -15.85
N GLU A 277 47.55 -16.16 -14.60
CA GLU A 277 46.16 -16.11 -14.14
C GLU A 277 45.66 -14.67 -14.04
N ILE A 278 44.46 -14.40 -14.57
CA ILE A 278 43.83 -13.08 -14.49
C ILE A 278 43.17 -12.95 -13.13
N LEU A 279 43.68 -12.03 -12.32
CA LEU A 279 43.15 -11.69 -11.01
C LEU A 279 42.26 -10.46 -11.09
N THR A 280 41.20 -10.45 -10.28
CA THR A 280 40.32 -9.30 -10.11
C THR A 280 40.64 -8.59 -8.81
N PHE A 281 41.16 -7.38 -8.93
CA PHE A 281 41.44 -6.48 -7.83
C PHE A 281 40.25 -5.58 -7.58
N ILE A 282 39.89 -5.39 -6.31
CA ILE A 282 38.79 -4.52 -5.89
C ILE A 282 39.25 -3.59 -4.78
N ALA A 283 38.76 -2.36 -4.82
CA ALA A 283 38.92 -1.39 -3.75
C ALA A 283 37.58 -1.08 -3.09
N SER A 284 37.64 -0.68 -1.83
CA SER A 284 36.49 -0.13 -1.11
C SER A 284 36.92 1.04 -0.25
N VAL A 285 36.04 2.03 -0.14
CA VAL A 285 36.18 3.16 0.78
C VAL A 285 34.96 3.15 1.70
N GLN A 286 35.15 3.52 2.97
CA GLN A 286 34.04 3.65 3.91
C GLN A 286 33.24 4.93 3.62
N SER A 287 33.94 6.01 3.29
CA SER A 287 33.34 7.25 2.79
C SER A 287 34.25 7.94 1.78
N GLY A 288 33.66 8.82 0.99
CA GLY A 288 34.33 9.55 -0.08
C GLY A 288 33.41 9.66 -1.29
N THR A 289 33.39 10.83 -1.90
CA THR A 289 32.55 11.13 -3.07
C THR A 289 33.42 11.61 -4.24
N ALA A 290 32.95 11.38 -5.47
CA ALA A 290 33.67 11.69 -6.71
C ALA A 290 35.09 11.09 -6.71
N VAL A 291 35.20 9.81 -6.31
CA VAL A 291 36.48 9.13 -6.12
C VAL A 291 36.94 8.48 -7.42
N SER A 292 38.18 8.77 -7.80
CA SER A 292 38.91 8.10 -8.87
C SER A 292 39.94 7.13 -8.29
N TYR A 293 40.22 6.03 -9.00
CA TYR A 293 41.14 5.00 -8.55
C TYR A 293 42.31 4.87 -9.55
N SER A 294 43.49 4.56 -9.01
CA SER A 294 44.64 4.10 -9.78
C SER A 294 45.31 2.93 -9.08
N TRP A 295 45.84 2.00 -9.87
CA TRP A 295 46.42 0.74 -9.38
C TRP A 295 47.86 0.59 -9.85
N ASP A 296 48.76 0.38 -8.90
CA ASP A 296 50.13 -0.09 -9.11
C ASP A 296 50.22 -1.55 -8.64
N PHE A 297 50.49 -2.47 -9.57
CA PHE A 297 50.54 -3.90 -9.28
C PHE A 297 51.89 -4.38 -8.73
N GLY A 298 52.89 -3.49 -8.61
CA GLY A 298 54.19 -3.78 -7.99
C GLY A 298 55.16 -4.59 -8.85
N ASP A 299 54.84 -4.84 -10.12
CA ASP A 299 55.66 -5.59 -11.08
C ASP A 299 56.28 -4.72 -12.19
N GLY A 300 56.14 -3.40 -12.09
CA GLY A 300 56.61 -2.43 -13.09
C GLY A 300 55.72 -2.33 -14.34
N SER A 301 54.56 -3.00 -14.35
CA SER A 301 53.52 -2.74 -15.35
C SER A 301 53.03 -1.29 -15.26
N VAL A 302 52.54 -0.76 -16.38
CA VAL A 302 52.01 0.60 -16.43
C VAL A 302 50.82 0.68 -15.47
N THR A 303 50.87 1.66 -14.57
CA THR A 303 49.77 1.97 -13.66
C THR A 303 48.50 2.13 -14.50
N ALA A 304 47.46 1.36 -14.18
CA ALA A 304 46.18 1.49 -14.88
C ALA A 304 45.48 2.76 -14.39
N ALA A 305 45.98 3.93 -14.81
CA ALA A 305 45.37 5.22 -14.52
C ALA A 305 43.97 5.24 -15.13
N GLY A 306 42.95 5.43 -14.29
CA GLY A 306 41.54 5.41 -14.72
C GLY A 306 40.89 4.03 -14.74
N SER A 307 41.51 3.00 -14.15
CA SER A 307 40.75 1.80 -13.78
C SER A 307 39.73 2.20 -12.70
N GLY A 308 38.51 1.67 -12.81
CA GLY A 308 37.45 1.95 -11.84
C GLY A 308 37.80 1.40 -10.45
N GLN A 309 36.79 1.29 -9.61
CA GLN A 309 36.91 0.64 -8.30
C GLN A 309 37.43 -0.81 -8.37
N SER A 310 37.42 -1.42 -9.56
CA SER A 310 38.02 -2.73 -9.85
C SER A 310 38.99 -2.67 -11.03
N ALA A 311 40.04 -3.50 -10.99
CA ALA A 311 41.00 -3.68 -12.07
C ALA A 311 41.30 -5.17 -12.29
N LEU A 312 41.67 -5.54 -13.53
CA LEU A 312 42.11 -6.89 -13.88
C LEU A 312 43.62 -6.86 -14.16
N HIS A 313 44.36 -7.84 -13.64
CA HIS A 313 45.80 -7.97 -13.91
C HIS A 313 46.28 -9.42 -13.84
N ALA A 314 47.36 -9.74 -14.55
CA ALA A 314 48.00 -11.05 -14.54
C ALA A 314 49.52 -10.92 -14.46
N TYR A 315 50.14 -11.68 -13.56
CA TYR A 315 51.58 -11.62 -13.33
C TYR A 315 52.33 -12.62 -14.21
N ALA A 316 53.36 -12.16 -14.91
CA ALA A 316 54.15 -12.98 -15.84
C ALA A 316 55.24 -13.83 -15.15
N ARG A 317 55.58 -13.51 -13.90
CA ARG A 317 56.64 -14.18 -13.14
C ARG A 317 56.13 -14.52 -11.73
N PRO A 318 56.66 -15.57 -11.09
CA PRO A 318 56.32 -15.86 -9.71
C PRO A 318 57.04 -14.86 -8.80
N GLY A 319 56.40 -14.44 -7.71
CA GLY A 319 56.94 -13.45 -6.79
C GLY A 319 55.94 -12.98 -5.74
N ILE A 320 56.41 -12.13 -4.82
CA ILE A 320 55.55 -11.38 -3.91
C ILE A 320 55.51 -9.94 -4.41
N TYR A 321 54.32 -9.47 -4.77
CA TYR A 321 54.08 -8.15 -5.32
C TYR A 321 53.36 -7.27 -4.30
N GLN A 322 53.84 -6.04 -4.11
CA GLN A 322 53.18 -5.05 -3.26
C GLN A 322 52.19 -4.25 -4.10
N VAL A 323 50.92 -4.61 -4.03
CA VAL A 323 49.86 -3.95 -4.81
C VAL A 323 49.40 -2.73 -4.06
N THR A 324 49.43 -1.57 -4.71
CA THR A 324 48.99 -0.30 -4.14
C THR A 324 47.82 0.24 -4.94
N VAL A 325 46.69 0.46 -4.27
CA VAL A 325 45.58 1.24 -4.82
C VAL A 325 45.61 2.65 -4.24
N THR A 326 45.48 3.65 -5.09
CA THR A 326 45.36 5.05 -4.69
C THR A 326 43.96 5.55 -5.06
N ALA A 327 43.21 5.99 -4.07
CA ALA A 327 41.93 6.65 -4.24
C ALA A 327 42.12 8.17 -4.13
N THR A 328 41.62 8.92 -5.11
CA THR A 328 41.80 10.37 -5.19
C THR A 328 40.49 11.07 -5.50
N ASN A 329 40.22 12.14 -4.77
CA ASN A 329 39.21 13.13 -5.11
C ASN A 329 39.81 14.53 -4.97
N VAL A 330 39.00 15.57 -5.15
CA VAL A 330 39.49 16.96 -5.10
C VAL A 330 39.89 17.42 -3.69
N LEU A 331 39.47 16.70 -2.64
CA LEU A 331 39.81 17.02 -1.25
C LEU A 331 41.13 16.38 -0.80
N GLY A 332 41.53 15.29 -1.44
CA GLY A 332 42.78 14.61 -1.12
C GLY A 332 42.94 13.26 -1.81
N SER A 333 43.99 12.57 -1.41
CA SER A 333 44.34 11.24 -1.91
C SER A 333 44.75 10.36 -0.74
N THR A 334 44.36 9.09 -0.79
CA THR A 334 44.77 8.06 0.16
C THR A 334 45.20 6.82 -0.61
N ALA A 335 46.17 6.08 -0.06
CA ALA A 335 46.71 4.89 -0.69
C ALA A 335 46.71 3.72 0.29
N TYR A 336 46.43 2.52 -0.22
CA TYR A 336 46.45 1.28 0.55
C TYR A 336 47.28 0.24 -0.19
N THR A 337 48.24 -0.37 0.52
CA THR A 337 49.16 -1.36 -0.02
C THR A 337 48.96 -2.72 0.66
N PHE A 338 48.87 -3.77 -0.14
CA PHE A 338 48.77 -5.15 0.35
C PHE A 338 49.60 -6.13 -0.52
N PRO A 339 50.15 -7.19 0.08
CA PRO A 339 50.97 -8.15 -0.66
C PRO A 339 50.10 -9.18 -1.41
N VAL A 340 50.55 -9.57 -2.60
CA VAL A 340 50.02 -10.70 -3.38
C VAL A 340 51.16 -11.64 -3.74
N MET A 341 51.02 -12.93 -3.39
CA MET A 341 51.97 -13.97 -3.76
C MET A 341 51.50 -14.69 -5.02
N VAL A 342 52.39 -14.86 -5.99
CA VAL A 342 52.17 -15.61 -7.24
C VAL A 342 53.23 -16.70 -7.36
N THR A 343 52.83 -17.90 -7.78
CA THR A 343 53.72 -19.06 -7.95
C THR A 343 53.60 -19.61 -9.37
N GLU A 344 54.52 -20.47 -9.81
CA GLU A 344 54.41 -21.13 -11.12
C GLU A 344 53.29 -22.19 -11.12
N ASP A 345 53.12 -22.91 -10.02
CA ASP A 345 52.28 -24.11 -9.91
C ASP A 345 51.08 -23.95 -8.97
N GLY A 346 50.90 -22.78 -8.38
CA GLY A 346 49.83 -22.49 -7.43
C GLY A 346 50.09 -23.04 -6.02
N ASN A 347 51.32 -23.47 -5.72
CA ASN A 347 51.69 -24.07 -4.45
C ASN A 347 52.58 -23.13 -3.60
N PRO A 348 52.14 -22.70 -2.40
CA PRO A 348 52.94 -21.84 -1.52
C PRO A 348 54.25 -22.49 -1.04
N ALA A 349 54.37 -23.82 -1.09
CA ALA A 349 55.50 -24.55 -0.53
C ALA A 349 56.85 -24.29 -1.24
N TYR A 350 56.86 -23.61 -2.39
CA TYR A 350 58.08 -23.41 -3.18
C TYR A 350 58.94 -22.19 -2.77
N TYR A 351 58.44 -21.29 -1.92
CA TYR A 351 59.16 -20.07 -1.53
C TYR A 351 59.99 -20.17 -0.24
N GLY A 352 60.03 -21.34 0.42
CA GLY A 352 60.89 -21.59 1.59
C GLY A 352 62.39 -21.72 1.29
N PHE A 353 62.82 -21.63 0.03
CA PHE A 353 64.19 -22.01 -0.38
C PHE A 353 64.90 -21.06 -1.35
N LEU A 354 64.55 -19.77 -1.41
CA LEU A 354 65.37 -18.80 -2.16
C LEU A 354 66.25 -17.96 -1.22
N PRO A 355 67.59 -18.00 -1.36
CA PRO A 355 68.47 -17.07 -0.68
C PRO A 355 68.24 -15.67 -1.25
N ALA A 356 68.30 -14.65 -0.39
CA ALA A 356 68.18 -13.25 -0.74
C ALA A 356 68.91 -12.90 -2.06
N ILE A 357 68.15 -12.60 -3.12
CA ILE A 357 68.72 -11.97 -4.31
C ILE A 357 68.84 -10.48 -3.97
N ARG A 358 70.05 -10.08 -3.53
CA ARG A 358 70.52 -8.71 -3.68
C ARG A 358 70.73 -8.43 -5.17
N LYS A 359 69.96 -7.51 -5.73
CA LYS A 359 70.42 -6.24 -6.32
C LYS A 359 69.25 -5.50 -6.93
#